data_AF-A0A661FEH9-F1
#
_entry.id   AF-A0A661FEH9-F1
#
_cell.length_a   1.000
_cell.length_b   1.000
_cell.length_c   1.000
_cell.angle_alpha   90.00
_cell.angle_beta   90.00
_cell.angle_gamma   90.00
#
_symmetry.space_group_name_H-M   'P 1'
#
loop_
_entity.id
_entity.type
_entity.pdbx_description
1 polymer ?
#
loop_
_entity_poly.entity_id
_entity_poly.type
_entity_poly.pdbx_seq_one_letter_code
_entity_poly.pdbx_strand_id
1 'polypeptide(L)'
;HVGGSVKVDGFLNLSGQITQDNWKLASLINGWVRHSTTFNSAEYFRDSFGIVHLKGMVKNGTGEIFRLPAGYRPGKRELQVTFSNNAVGRIDIETNGRVTMQRGNNAWVSLDGITFRAVVFFPVVTPVVVTPITPVFL
;
A
#
# COMPACT_ATOMS: atom_id res chain seq x y z
N HIS A 1 -14.70 -3.43 -17.87
CA HIS A 1 -14.39 -4.11 -16.60
C HIS A 1 -14.50 -5.60 -16.86
N VAL A 2 -13.45 -6.39 -16.60
CA VAL A 2 -13.58 -7.86 -16.64
C VAL A 2 -13.36 -8.36 -15.22
N GLY A 3 -14.40 -8.90 -14.61
CA GLY A 3 -14.36 -9.47 -13.26
C GLY A 3 -13.73 -10.86 -13.19
N GLY A 4 -12.82 -11.18 -14.12
CA GLY A 4 -12.25 -12.51 -14.33
C GLY A 4 -11.14 -12.49 -15.37
N SER A 5 -10.69 -13.66 -15.80
CA SER A 5 -9.61 -13.80 -16.79
C SER A 5 -10.10 -13.46 -18.21
N VAL A 6 -9.29 -12.71 -18.96
CA VAL A 6 -9.44 -12.54 -20.41
C VAL A 6 -8.37 -13.36 -21.10
N LYS A 7 -8.76 -14.28 -21.98
CA LYS A 7 -7.85 -14.91 -22.94
C LYS A 7 -8.10 -14.26 -24.31
N VAL A 8 -7.04 -13.86 -25.01
CA VAL A 8 -7.13 -13.28 -26.34
C VAL A 8 -6.18 -14.03 -27.26
N ASP A 9 -6.73 -14.75 -28.23
CA ASP A 9 -5.97 -15.55 -29.21
C ASP A 9 -5.68 -14.75 -30.51
N GLY A 10 -5.83 -13.42 -30.46
CA GLY A 10 -5.70 -12.49 -31.59
C GLY A 10 -5.48 -11.03 -31.16
N PHE A 11 -5.84 -10.05 -31.99
CA PHE A 11 -5.61 -8.63 -31.68
C PHE A 11 -6.63 -8.06 -30.69
N LEU A 12 -6.13 -7.39 -29.63
CA LEU A 12 -6.94 -6.64 -28.68
C LEU A 12 -6.93 -5.14 -29.05
N ASN A 13 -8.07 -4.59 -29.47
CA ASN A 13 -8.24 -3.16 -29.72
C ASN A 13 -8.95 -2.50 -28.53
N LEU A 14 -8.26 -1.59 -27.84
CA LEU A 14 -8.79 -0.85 -26.69
C LEU A 14 -8.98 0.62 -27.07
N SER A 15 -10.19 1.15 -26.88
CA SER A 15 -10.50 2.59 -27.06
C SER A 15 -10.20 3.43 -25.81
N GLY A 16 -9.76 2.80 -24.72
CA GLY A 16 -9.43 3.44 -23.44
C GLY A 16 -8.09 2.98 -22.87
N GLN A 17 -7.82 3.29 -21.60
CA GLN A 17 -6.55 2.96 -20.93
C GLN A 17 -6.71 1.82 -19.91
N ILE A 18 -5.66 1.01 -19.77
CA ILE A 18 -5.47 0.15 -18.60
C ILE A 18 -4.95 1.06 -17.48
N THR A 19 -5.76 1.26 -16.44
CA THR A 19 -5.42 2.19 -15.35
C THR A 19 -4.75 1.48 -14.19
N GLN A 20 -3.78 2.18 -13.59
CA GLN A 20 -3.00 1.74 -12.45
C GLN A 20 -2.98 2.89 -11.43
N ASP A 21 -3.16 2.59 -10.15
CA ASP A 21 -2.98 3.57 -9.06
C ASP A 21 -1.62 4.24 -9.20
N ASN A 22 -1.61 5.57 -9.09
CA ASN A 22 -0.38 6.36 -9.08
C ASN A 22 0.29 6.33 -7.70
N TRP A 23 1.56 6.71 -7.64
CA TRP A 23 2.30 6.91 -6.40
C TRP A 23 1.62 7.95 -5.50
N LYS A 24 1.55 7.63 -4.20
CA LYS A 24 1.00 8.50 -3.15
C LYS A 24 2.09 8.83 -2.15
N LEU A 25 2.18 10.09 -1.77
CA LEU A 25 3.13 10.55 -0.76
C LEU A 25 2.81 9.95 0.60
N ALA A 26 3.82 9.40 1.26
CA ALA A 26 3.69 8.91 2.63
C ALA A 26 3.74 10.08 3.62
N SER A 27 2.74 10.17 4.50
CA SER A 27 2.73 11.12 5.61
C SER A 27 3.70 10.67 6.71
N LEU A 28 4.94 11.15 6.65
CA LEU A 28 5.97 10.83 7.63
C LEU A 28 5.62 11.41 9.01
N ILE A 29 5.89 10.64 10.08
CA ILE A 29 5.61 11.01 11.48
C ILE A 29 6.83 10.76 12.37
N ASN A 30 6.72 11.06 13.68
CA ASN A 30 7.77 10.78 14.68
C ASN A 30 9.18 11.30 14.30
N GLY A 31 9.23 12.47 13.67
CA GLY A 31 10.48 13.11 13.27
C GLY A 31 11.12 12.54 11.99
N TRP A 32 10.51 11.55 11.35
CA TRP A 32 10.96 11.08 10.05
C TRP A 32 10.75 12.16 8.99
N VAL A 33 11.78 12.38 8.18
CA VAL A 33 11.75 13.31 7.06
C VAL A 33 12.36 12.67 5.82
N ARG A 34 12.07 13.22 4.64
CA ARG A 34 12.77 12.82 3.41
C ARG A 34 14.27 13.05 3.56
N HIS A 35 15.08 12.14 3.03
CA HIS A 35 16.53 12.25 3.16
C HIS A 35 17.10 13.47 2.41
N SER A 36 16.73 13.63 1.14
CA SER A 36 17.12 14.77 0.27
C SER A 36 16.09 14.97 -0.85
N THR A 37 16.40 15.88 -1.79
CA THR A 37 15.66 16.09 -3.05
C THR A 37 16.21 15.27 -4.22
N THR A 38 17.35 14.59 -4.05
CA THR A 38 18.04 13.83 -5.10
C THR A 38 17.68 12.35 -5.13
N PHE A 39 17.11 11.82 -4.04
CA PHE A 39 16.57 10.45 -3.98
C PHE A 39 15.04 10.46 -4.06
N ASN A 40 14.45 9.28 -4.25
CA ASN A 40 13.00 9.11 -4.19
C ASN A 40 12.44 9.65 -2.87
N SER A 41 11.31 10.35 -2.96
CA SER A 41 10.51 10.67 -1.77
C SER A 41 9.83 9.40 -1.25
N ALA A 42 9.49 9.39 0.04
CA ALA A 42 8.76 8.28 0.64
C ALA A 42 7.35 8.21 0.06
N GLU A 43 7.09 7.19 -0.75
CA GLU A 43 5.83 7.03 -1.47
C GLU A 43 5.39 5.56 -1.47
N TYR A 44 4.11 5.33 -1.71
CA TYR A 44 3.55 4.00 -1.89
C TYR A 44 2.50 3.98 -3.02
N PHE A 45 2.34 2.85 -3.68
CA PHE A 45 1.19 2.57 -4.54
C PHE A 45 0.83 1.09 -4.46
N ARG A 46 -0.32 0.70 -5.01
CA ARG A 46 -0.77 -0.68 -5.07
C ARG A 46 -1.09 -1.05 -6.50
N ASP A 47 -0.51 -2.12 -7.01
CA ASP A 47 -0.80 -2.59 -8.34
C ASP A 47 -2.17 -3.28 -8.48
N SER A 48 -2.58 -3.53 -9.71
CA SER A 48 -3.82 -4.22 -10.04
C SER A 48 -3.88 -5.67 -9.51
N PHE A 49 -2.74 -6.27 -9.14
CA PHE A 49 -2.67 -7.58 -8.49
C PHE A 49 -2.74 -7.51 -6.96
N GLY A 50 -2.87 -6.30 -6.40
CA GLY A 50 -2.94 -6.07 -4.96
C GLY A 50 -1.58 -6.10 -4.27
N ILE A 51 -0.47 -5.97 -5.01
CA ILE A 51 0.86 -5.82 -4.43
C ILE A 51 1.10 -4.34 -4.16
N VAL A 52 1.45 -4.03 -2.93
CA VAL A 52 1.84 -2.70 -2.48
C VAL A 52 3.35 -2.57 -2.68
N HIS A 53 3.74 -1.47 -3.29
CA HIS A 53 5.12 -1.09 -3.54
C HIS A 53 5.43 0.16 -2.75
N LEU A 54 6.55 0.15 -2.05
CA LEU A 54 7.11 1.30 -1.34
C LEU A 54 8.38 1.75 -2.07
N LYS A 55 8.65 3.05 -1.98
CA LYS A 55 9.93 3.62 -2.37
C LYS A 55 10.30 4.81 -1.51
N GLY A 56 11.54 5.26 -1.66
CA GLY A 56 12.02 6.48 -1.04
C GLY A 56 13.13 6.28 -0.04
N MET A 57 13.71 7.38 0.41
CA MET A 57 14.73 7.38 1.45
C MET A 57 14.36 8.38 2.55
N VAL A 58 14.40 7.92 3.80
CA VAL A 58 13.99 8.69 4.99
C VAL A 58 15.11 8.76 6.01
N LYS A 59 15.06 9.75 6.91
CA LYS A 59 16.06 9.96 7.97
C LYS A 59 15.48 10.55 9.25
N ASN A 60 16.32 10.65 10.28
CA ASN A 60 16.18 11.35 11.56
C ASN A 60 15.15 10.78 12.55
N GLY A 61 14.05 10.21 12.08
CA GLY A 61 12.98 9.77 12.96
C GLY A 61 13.31 8.54 13.78
N THR A 62 12.36 8.13 14.61
CA THR A 62 12.48 6.95 15.47
C THR A 62 11.21 6.10 15.39
N GLY A 63 11.37 4.78 15.48
CA GLY A 63 10.25 3.84 15.47
C GLY A 63 9.41 3.90 14.19
N GLU A 64 8.17 4.37 14.32
CA GLU A 64 7.18 4.39 13.23
C GLU A 64 7.43 5.53 12.25
N ILE A 65 7.58 5.16 10.98
CA ILE A 65 7.90 6.04 9.85
C ILE A 65 6.65 6.71 9.33
N PHE A 66 5.62 5.92 9.00
CA PHE A 66 4.31 6.38 8.53
C PHE A 66 3.25 5.27 8.69
N ARG A 67 1.99 5.60 8.36
CA ARG A 67 0.88 4.65 8.33
C ARG A 67 0.29 4.49 6.93
N LEU A 68 0.13 3.25 6.52
CA LEU A 68 -0.62 2.88 5.32
C LEU A 68 -2.14 2.94 5.58
N PRO A 69 -2.91 3.53 4.67
CA PRO A 69 -4.38 3.51 4.76
C PRO A 69 -4.94 2.11 4.52
N ALA A 70 -6.21 1.91 4.90
CA ALA A 70 -6.92 0.67 4.58
C ALA A 70 -6.87 0.39 3.06
N GLY A 71 -6.77 -0.89 2.70
CA GLY A 71 -6.55 -1.32 1.32
C GLY A 71 -5.07 -1.44 0.90
N TYR A 72 -4.13 -0.81 1.62
CA TYR A 72 -2.69 -0.91 1.36
C TYR A 72 -1.95 -1.72 2.45
N ARG A 73 -2.68 -2.35 3.37
CA ARG A 73 -2.11 -3.05 4.54
C ARG A 73 -1.95 -4.54 4.25
N PRO A 74 -0.88 -5.19 4.75
CA PRO A 74 -0.74 -6.63 4.61
C PRO A 74 -1.69 -7.40 5.53
N GLY A 75 -1.92 -8.68 5.23
CA GLY A 75 -2.75 -9.56 6.07
C GLY A 75 -2.03 -10.12 7.28
N LYS A 76 -0.70 -10.13 7.25
CA LYS A 76 0.19 -10.51 8.35
C LYS A 76 1.32 -9.49 8.44
N ARG A 77 2.11 -9.55 9.52
CA ARG A 77 3.28 -8.69 9.67
C ARG A 77 4.33 -9.08 8.62
N GLU A 78 4.71 -8.12 7.79
CA GLU A 78 5.78 -8.28 6.80
C GLU A 78 7.09 -7.79 7.40
N LEU A 79 8.15 -8.60 7.30
CA LEU A 79 9.50 -8.26 7.76
C LEU A 79 10.35 -8.03 6.52
N GLN A 80 10.86 -6.82 6.37
CA GLN A 80 11.57 -6.39 5.17
C GLN A 80 13.00 -6.04 5.52
N VAL A 81 13.94 -6.68 4.83
CA VAL A 81 15.35 -6.30 4.89
C VAL A 81 15.49 -4.95 4.18
N THR A 82 16.22 -4.03 4.78
CA THR A 82 16.51 -2.72 4.19
C THR A 82 17.99 -2.37 4.33
N PHE A 83 18.47 -1.45 3.50
CA PHE A 83 19.76 -0.81 3.68
C PHE A 83 19.59 0.50 4.46
N SER A 84 20.40 0.65 5.51
CA SER A 84 20.32 1.72 6.49
C SER A 84 21.72 2.13 6.93
N ASN A 85 22.12 3.35 6.55
CA ASN A 85 23.46 3.91 6.79
C ASN A 85 24.62 2.94 6.51
N ASN A 86 24.70 2.42 5.29
CA ASN A 86 25.71 1.46 4.84
C ASN A 86 25.70 0.10 5.56
N ALA A 87 24.61 -0.24 6.24
CA ALA A 87 24.43 -1.51 6.93
C ALA A 87 23.03 -2.10 6.71
N VAL A 88 22.86 -3.37 7.07
CA VAL A 88 21.56 -4.04 7.02
C VAL A 88 20.67 -3.58 8.18
N GLY A 89 19.48 -3.10 7.84
CA GLY A 89 18.38 -2.79 8.74
C GLY A 89 17.15 -3.68 8.51
N ARG A 90 16.10 -3.43 9.29
CA ARG A 90 14.83 -4.14 9.23
C ARG A 90 13.67 -3.16 9.37
N ILE A 91 12.77 -3.19 8.39
CA ILE A 91 11.47 -2.54 8.42
C ILE A 91 10.40 -3.59 8.67
N ASP A 92 9.43 -3.26 9.53
CA ASP A 92 8.25 -4.07 9.71
C ASP A 92 7.02 -3.32 9.23
N ILE A 93 6.14 -4.02 8.52
CA ILE A 93 4.85 -3.50 8.09
C ILE A 93 3.78 -4.32 8.79
N GLU A 94 3.09 -3.68 9.72
CA GLU A 94 2.11 -4.31 10.59
C GLU A 94 0.72 -4.33 9.94
N THR A 95 -0.17 -5.21 10.39
CA THR A 95 -1.52 -5.38 9.81
C THR A 95 -2.42 -4.15 9.98
N ASN A 96 -2.11 -3.30 10.97
CA ASN A 96 -2.75 -1.99 11.17
C ASN A 96 -2.19 -0.89 10.24
N GLY A 97 -1.21 -1.22 9.39
CA GLY A 97 -0.59 -0.33 8.42
C GLY A 97 0.63 0.44 8.93
N ARG A 98 1.07 0.22 10.18
CA ARG A 98 2.28 0.88 10.69
C ARG A 98 3.50 0.35 9.95
N VAL A 99 4.29 1.27 9.42
CA VAL A 99 5.60 0.98 8.81
C VAL A 99 6.66 1.47 9.78
N THR A 100 7.40 0.54 10.40
CA THR A 100 8.31 0.83 11.51
C THR A 100 9.73 0.39 11.20
N MET A 101 10.72 1.18 11.58
CA MET A 101 12.11 0.72 11.62
C MET A 101 12.35 -0.02 12.94
N GLN A 102 12.53 -1.34 12.86
CA GLN A 102 12.81 -2.20 14.03
C GLN A 102 14.30 -2.29 14.33
N ARG A 103 15.15 -2.20 13.30
CA ARG A 103 16.61 -2.23 13.43
C ARG A 103 17.24 -1.38 12.33
N GLY A 104 18.27 -0.62 12.67
CA GLY A 104 19.03 0.19 11.71
C GLY A 104 19.58 1.46 12.33
N ASN A 105 20.18 2.30 11.49
CA ASN A 105 20.66 3.63 11.81
C ASN A 105 19.87 4.66 10.98
N ASN A 106 19.28 5.64 11.66
CA ASN A 106 18.37 6.61 11.08
C ASN A 106 19.06 7.80 10.37
N ALA A 107 20.39 7.79 10.17
CA ALA A 107 21.06 8.77 9.31
C ALA A 107 20.47 8.74 7.88
N TRP A 108 20.16 7.54 7.39
CA TRP A 108 19.23 7.30 6.28
C TRP A 108 18.81 5.84 6.25
N VAL A 109 17.61 5.60 5.73
CA VAL A 109 17.00 4.28 5.55
C VAL A 109 16.31 4.25 4.20
N SER A 110 16.58 3.23 3.38
CA SER A 110 15.90 3.05 2.11
C SER A 110 14.58 2.29 2.30
N LEU A 111 13.56 2.71 1.56
CA LEU A 111 12.29 2.02 1.39
C LEU A 111 12.15 1.49 -0.05
N ASP A 112 13.14 1.74 -0.91
CA ASP A 112 13.12 1.35 -2.32
C ASP A 112 13.07 -0.17 -2.45
N GLY A 113 12.14 -0.65 -3.28
CA GLY A 113 12.00 -2.07 -3.60
C GLY A 113 11.28 -2.88 -2.53
N ILE A 114 10.78 -2.27 -1.45
CA ILE A 114 9.93 -2.97 -0.49
C ILE A 114 8.57 -3.24 -1.15
N THR A 115 8.20 -4.51 -1.25
CA THR A 115 6.92 -4.93 -1.84
C THR A 115 6.26 -6.03 -1.03
N PHE A 116 4.93 -6.01 -0.93
CA PHE A 116 4.16 -7.03 -0.22
C PHE A 116 2.71 -7.07 -0.70
N ARG A 117 1.99 -8.16 -0.39
CA ARG A 117 0.58 -8.30 -0.79
C ARG A 117 -0.35 -7.64 0.23
N ALA A 118 -1.20 -6.72 -0.23
CA ALA A 118 -2.26 -6.19 0.61
C ALA A 118 -3.41 -7.19 0.79
N VAL A 119 -4.16 -7.04 1.88
CA VAL A 119 -5.45 -7.72 2.00
C VAL A 119 -6.41 -7.23 0.93
N VAL A 120 -7.05 -8.16 0.24
CA VAL A 120 -8.18 -7.85 -0.64
C VAL A 120 -9.37 -7.54 0.26
N PHE A 121 -9.74 -6.28 0.36
CA PHE A 121 -10.99 -5.91 1.02
C PHE A 121 -12.11 -6.10 0.00
N PHE A 122 -12.83 -7.21 0.10
CA PHE A 122 -14.16 -7.29 -0.51
C PHE A 122 -15.10 -6.53 0.43
N PRO A 123 -15.58 -5.33 0.09
CA PRO A 123 -16.66 -4.75 0.87
C PRO A 123 -17.83 -5.73 0.80
N VAL A 124 -18.19 -6.32 1.93
CA VAL A 124 -19.47 -7.01 2.04
C VAL A 124 -20.53 -5.93 1.86
N VAL A 125 -21.10 -5.83 0.66
CA VAL A 125 -22.38 -5.14 0.49
C VAL A 125 -23.40 -5.98 1.23
N THR A 126 -23.75 -5.57 2.45
CA THR A 126 -24.89 -6.16 3.15
C THR A 126 -26.11 -5.96 2.27
N PRO A 127 -26.85 -7.03 1.89
CA PRO A 127 -28.06 -6.85 1.10
C PRO A 127 -29.02 -5.94 1.86
N VAL A 128 -29.49 -4.88 1.19
CA VAL A 128 -30.59 -4.07 1.72
C VAL A 128 -31.82 -4.96 1.75
N VAL A 129 -32.23 -5.37 2.96
CA VAL A 129 -33.50 -6.07 3.14
C VAL A 129 -34.60 -5.04 2.96
N VAL A 130 -35.22 -5.03 1.77
CA VAL A 130 -36.44 -4.26 1.55
C VAL A 130 -37.57 -5.02 2.24
N THR A 131 -38.02 -4.56 3.40
CA THR A 131 -39.20 -5.14 4.04
C THR A 131 -40.42 -4.89 3.16
N PRO A 132 -41.23 -5.91 2.81
CA PRO A 132 -42.43 -5.69 2.01
C PRO A 132 -43.38 -4.76 2.76
N ILE A 133 -43.83 -3.69 2.08
CA ILE A 133 -44.92 -2.85 2.58
C ILE A 133 -46.19 -3.71 2.61
N THR A 134 -46.79 -3.88 3.79
CA THR A 134 -48.14 -4.45 3.89
C THR A 134 -49.11 -3.48 3.23
N PRO A 135 -49.91 -3.90 2.23
CA PRO A 135 -50.93 -3.04 1.66
C PRO A 135 -51.98 -2.73 2.74
N VAL A 136 -52.18 -1.44 3.03
CA VAL A 136 -53.33 -0.97 3.79
C VAL A 136 -54.51 -1.01 2.84
N PHE A 137 -55.42 -1.98 3.03
CA PHE A 137 -56.74 -1.90 2.45
C PHE A 137 -57.60 -0.99 3.33
N LEU A 138 -58.31 -0.07 2.68
CA LEU A 138 -59.08 1.05 3.24
C LEU A 138 -60.02 0.67 4.39
#